data_AF-A0A1G1HST3-F1
#
_entry.id   AF-A0A1G1HST3-F1
#
_cell.length_a   1.000
_cell.length_b   1.000
_cell.length_c   1.000
_cell.angle_alpha   90.00
_cell.angle_beta   90.00
_cell.angle_gamma   90.00
#
_symmetry.space_group_name_H-M   'P 1'
#
loop_
_entity.id
_entity.type
_entity.pdbx_description
1 polymer ?
#
loop_
_entity_poly.entity_id
_entity_poly.type
_entity_poly.pdbx_seq_one_letter_code
_entity_poly.pdbx_strand_id
1 'polypeptide(L)'
;MLPVIGNPYYENIKGTRRSFCQINLTEDDEITVSFIKDVPRLEYIPITPKFALDLGLVYLFASDKGDLFGRQFYEVLQRYDALISKLTSNRQRQGFPIRNKRYRKLIHNLRQYMKNEINRVLNRTIELYKPAEIVVERLNFQNANLSRRMNRLLS
;
A
#
# COMPACT_ATOMS: atom_id res chain seq x y z
N MET A 1 -34.09 -2.77 -4.90
CA MET A 1 -32.84 -2.42 -4.17
C MET A 1 -31.71 -3.28 -4.72
N LEU A 2 -30.52 -2.70 -4.95
CA LEU A 2 -29.31 -3.49 -5.23
C LEU A 2 -28.77 -4.02 -3.89
N PRO A 3 -28.68 -5.35 -3.68
CA PRO A 3 -28.08 -5.91 -2.48
C PRO A 3 -26.58 -5.64 -2.49
N VAL A 4 -26.10 -4.92 -1.48
CA VAL A 4 -24.70 -4.53 -1.32
C VAL A 4 -24.17 -5.08 0.00
N ILE A 5 -22.94 -5.57 -0.01
CA ILE A 5 -22.26 -6.07 1.19
C ILE A 5 -21.76 -4.86 1.99
N GLY A 6 -22.09 -4.83 3.28
CA GLY A 6 -21.64 -3.77 4.19
C GLY A 6 -20.13 -3.81 4.42
N ASN A 7 -19.54 -2.64 4.67
CA ASN A 7 -18.12 -2.50 4.99
C ASN A 7 -17.97 -1.98 6.43
N PRO A 8 -17.36 -2.75 7.37
CA PRO A 8 -17.23 -2.32 8.77
C PRO A 8 -16.54 -0.96 8.95
N TYR A 9 -15.55 -0.63 8.12
CA TYR A 9 -14.88 0.67 8.17
C TYR A 9 -15.85 1.79 7.83
N TYR A 10 -16.67 1.61 6.78
CA TYR A 10 -17.68 2.59 6.40
C TYR A 10 -18.73 2.75 7.48
N GLU A 11 -19.24 1.66 8.06
CA GLU A 11 -20.28 1.70 9.09
C GLU A 11 -19.81 2.38 10.37
N ASN A 12 -18.57 2.12 10.79
CA ASN A 12 -18.00 2.65 12.02
C ASN A 12 -17.67 4.16 11.95
N ILE A 13 -17.51 4.74 10.76
CA ILE A 13 -17.25 6.16 10.61
C ILE A 13 -18.55 6.95 10.71
N LYS A 14 -18.62 7.82 11.72
CA LYS A 14 -19.70 8.80 11.87
C LYS A 14 -19.62 9.84 10.75
N GLY A 15 -20.73 10.07 10.07
CA GLY A 15 -20.82 11.02 8.99
C GLY A 15 -22.18 10.95 8.29
N THR A 16 -22.48 11.97 7.50
CA THR A 16 -23.75 12.05 6.77
C THR A 16 -23.59 11.36 5.42
N ARG A 17 -24.39 10.33 5.16
CA ARG A 17 -24.37 9.64 3.86
C ARG A 17 -24.86 10.60 2.76
N ARG A 18 -24.10 10.70 1.68
CA ARG A 18 -24.51 11.44 0.47
C ARG A 18 -25.57 10.68 -0.32
N SER A 19 -26.39 11.40 -1.06
CA SER A 19 -27.46 10.85 -1.92
C SER A 19 -26.95 10.21 -3.22
N PHE A 20 -25.63 10.17 -3.43
CA PHE A 20 -25.00 9.53 -4.57
C PHE A 20 -24.03 8.43 -4.14
N CYS A 21 -23.72 7.54 -5.08
CA CYS A 21 -22.72 6.50 -4.92
C CYS A 21 -21.83 6.47 -6.17
N GLN A 22 -20.62 5.94 -6.01
CA GLN A 22 -19.70 5.73 -7.12
C GLN A 22 -19.76 4.27 -7.55
N ILE A 23 -19.96 4.04 -8.84
CA ILE A 23 -19.93 2.70 -9.44
C ILE A 23 -18.63 2.60 -10.22
N ASN A 24 -17.84 1.55 -9.94
CA ASN A 24 -16.57 1.31 -10.64
C ASN A 24 -16.59 -0.07 -11.28
N LEU A 25 -16.02 -0.17 -12.48
CA LEU A 25 -15.64 -1.42 -13.11
C LEU A 25 -14.14 -1.63 -12.86
N THR A 26 -13.77 -2.74 -12.24
CA THR A 26 -12.36 -3.08 -12.00
C THR A 26 -11.73 -3.66 -13.27
N GLU A 27 -10.39 -3.75 -13.29
CA GLU A 27 -9.65 -4.40 -14.38
C GLU A 27 -9.96 -5.91 -14.52
N ASP A 28 -10.62 -6.51 -13.52
CA ASP A 28 -11.06 -7.91 -13.52
C ASP A 28 -12.56 -8.05 -13.88
N ASP A 29 -13.16 -7.01 -14.47
CA ASP A 29 -14.59 -6.92 -14.85
C ASP A 29 -15.56 -7.03 -13.66
N GLU A 30 -15.09 -6.75 -12.44
CA GLU A 30 -15.94 -6.73 -11.25
C GLU A 30 -16.57 -5.35 -11.07
N ILE A 31 -17.86 -5.31 -10.74
CA ILE A 31 -18.56 -4.07 -10.42
C ILE A 31 -18.47 -3.84 -8.91
N THR A 32 -17.95 -2.67 -8.52
CA THR A 32 -17.94 -2.22 -7.12
C THR A 32 -18.80 -0.98 -6.94
N VAL A 33 -19.59 -0.95 -5.86
CA VAL A 33 -20.44 0.17 -5.48
C VAL A 33 -19.90 0.78 -4.20
N SER A 34 -19.52 2.04 -4.24
CA SER A 34 -18.95 2.78 -3.11
C SER A 34 -19.91 3.86 -2.64
N PHE A 35 -20.37 3.75 -1.39
CA PHE A 35 -21.14 4.81 -0.74
C PHE A 35 -20.21 5.87 -0.15
N ILE A 36 -20.65 7.12 -0.20
CA ILE A 36 -19.85 8.27 0.24
C ILE A 36 -20.52 8.89 1.47
N LYS A 37 -19.69 9.25 2.47
CA LYS A 37 -20.09 9.97 3.67
C LYS A 37 -19.36 11.32 3.71
N ASP A 38 -20.07 12.37 4.09
CA ASP A 38 -19.42 13.55 4.63
C ASP A 38 -19.00 13.27 6.05
N VAL A 39 -17.69 13.36 6.27
CA VAL A 39 -17.11 13.21 7.59
C VAL A 39 -16.65 14.59 8.04
N PRO A 40 -17.14 15.12 9.18
CA PRO A 40 -16.65 16.39 9.68
C PRO A 40 -15.14 16.25 9.95
N ARG A 41 -14.38 17.28 9.56
CA ARG A 41 -12.95 17.30 9.81
C ARG A 41 -12.73 17.33 11.33
N LEU A 42 -12.04 16.32 11.84
CA LEU A 42 -11.63 16.30 13.23
C LEU A 42 -10.57 17.39 13.45
N GLU A 43 -10.70 18.14 14.54
CA GLU A 43 -9.62 19.03 14.98
C GLU A 43 -8.39 18.20 15.32
N TYR A 44 -7.26 18.61 14.76
CA TYR A 44 -5.99 17.93 14.95
C TYR A 44 -5.00 18.92 15.58
N ILE A 45 -4.59 18.60 16.81
CA ILE A 45 -3.63 19.41 17.57
C ILE A 45 -2.30 18.66 17.55
N PRO A 46 -1.32 19.10 16.74
CA PRO A 46 -0.01 18.47 16.70
C PRO A 46 0.78 18.77 17.98
N ILE A 47 1.58 17.80 18.42
CA ILE A 47 2.50 17.96 19.55
C ILE A 47 3.97 17.87 19.10
N THR A 48 4.22 17.25 17.95
CA THR A 48 5.55 17.14 17.36
C THR A 48 5.61 18.03 16.12
N PRO A 49 6.52 19.02 16.04
CA PRO A 49 6.60 19.90 14.87
C PRO A 49 6.91 19.14 13.57
N LYS A 50 7.93 18.27 13.61
CA LYS A 50 8.35 17.47 12.46
C LYS A 50 8.69 16.06 12.88
N PHE A 51 8.33 15.09 12.03
CA PHE A 51 8.66 13.68 12.20
C PHE A 51 9.20 13.15 10.88
N ALA A 52 10.41 12.60 10.88
CA ALA A 52 11.04 12.11 9.66
C ALA A 52 10.88 10.60 9.53
N LEU A 53 10.67 10.14 8.29
CA LEU A 53 10.58 8.74 7.92
C LEU A 53 11.52 8.47 6.73
N ASP A 54 12.55 7.66 6.98
CA ASP A 54 13.47 7.18 5.95
C ASP A 54 12.97 5.85 5.41
N LEU A 55 13.07 5.66 4.09
CA LEU A 55 12.53 4.49 3.40
C LEU A 55 13.58 3.38 3.35
N GLY A 56 13.27 2.23 3.94
CA GLY A 56 14.17 1.08 3.97
C GLY A 56 13.68 -0.09 3.14
N LEU A 57 14.57 -1.07 2.93
CA LEU A 57 14.23 -2.36 2.29
C LEU A 57 14.09 -3.51 3.30
N VAL A 58 14.81 -3.46 4.42
CA VAL A 58 14.69 -4.44 5.51
C VAL A 58 13.47 -4.12 6.36
N TYR A 59 13.42 -2.88 6.82
CA TYR A 59 12.27 -2.25 7.47
C TYR A 59 11.64 -1.29 6.46
N LEU A 60 10.31 -1.19 6.43
CA LEU A 60 9.62 -0.29 5.50
C LEU A 60 10.01 1.17 5.77
N PHE A 61 10.04 1.56 7.04
CA PHE A 61 10.50 2.87 7.45
C PHE A 61 11.37 2.82 8.71
N ALA A 62 12.30 3.76 8.80
CA ALA A 62 12.98 4.15 10.03
C ALA A 62 12.61 5.59 10.40
N SER A 63 12.40 5.89 11.69
CA SER A 63 12.10 7.26 12.13
C SER A 63 13.32 7.99 12.72
N ASP A 64 13.26 9.33 12.76
CA ASP A 64 14.23 10.14 13.51
C ASP A 64 14.20 9.89 15.03
N LYS A 65 13.21 9.14 15.52
CA LYS A 65 13.07 8.70 16.92
C LYS A 65 13.66 7.31 17.18
N GLY A 66 14.21 6.65 16.15
CA GLY A 66 14.78 5.31 16.25
C GLY A 66 13.77 4.16 16.12
N ASP A 67 12.53 4.45 15.71
CA ASP A 67 11.56 3.39 15.44
C ASP A 67 11.87 2.68 14.13
N LEU A 68 11.62 1.36 14.12
CA LEU A 68 11.72 0.51 12.94
C LEU A 68 10.36 -0.08 12.61
N PHE A 69 9.77 0.40 11.53
CA PHE A 69 8.44 0.03 11.08
C PHE A 69 8.47 -1.01 9.95
N GLY A 70 7.44 -1.85 9.88
CA GLY A 70 7.31 -2.86 8.82
C GLY A 70 8.37 -3.95 8.88
N ARG A 71 8.57 -4.58 10.04
CA ARG A 71 9.59 -5.62 10.24
C ARG A 71 9.47 -6.84 9.31
N GLN A 72 8.25 -7.14 8.84
CA GLN A 72 7.98 -8.24 7.91
C GLN A 72 8.08 -7.82 6.43
N PHE A 73 8.32 -6.53 6.18
CA PHE A 73 8.33 -5.95 4.84
C PHE A 73 9.24 -6.71 3.87
N TYR A 74 10.49 -6.92 4.27
CA TYR A 74 11.47 -7.61 3.45
C TYR A 74 11.09 -9.05 3.11
N GLU A 75 10.60 -9.80 4.10
CA GLU A 75 10.18 -11.19 3.91
C GLU A 75 9.02 -11.29 2.90
N VAL A 76 8.04 -10.38 3.02
CA VAL A 76 6.92 -10.33 2.08
C VAL A 76 7.39 -9.97 0.68
N LEU A 77 8.29 -9.00 0.52
CA LEU A 77 8.89 -8.67 -0.77
C LEU A 77 9.61 -9.88 -1.39
N GLN A 78 10.44 -10.58 -0.62
CA GLN A 78 11.16 -11.76 -1.07
C GLN A 78 10.21 -12.87 -1.52
N ARG A 79 9.12 -13.09 -0.77
CA ARG A 79 8.11 -14.08 -1.12
C ARG A 79 7.43 -13.76 -2.45
N TYR A 80 7.01 -12.51 -2.66
CA TYR A 80 6.40 -12.11 -3.93
C TYR A 80 7.40 -12.16 -5.08
N ASP A 81 8.65 -11.73 -4.89
CA ASP A 81 9.73 -11.85 -5.87
C ASP A 81 9.92 -13.29 -6.35
N ALA A 82 9.98 -14.24 -5.41
CA ALA A 82 10.11 -15.66 -5.73
C ALA A 82 8.91 -16.18 -6.54
N LEU A 83 7.68 -15.84 -6.13
CA LEU A 83 6.46 -16.25 -6.81
C LEU A 83 6.37 -15.69 -8.23
N ILE A 84 6.65 -14.39 -8.40
CA ILE A 84 6.61 -13.71 -9.69
C ILE A 84 7.73 -14.24 -10.59
N SER A 85 8.95 -14.36 -10.09
CA SER A 85 10.10 -14.88 -10.85
C SER A 85 9.86 -16.29 -11.35
N LYS A 86 9.30 -17.17 -10.51
CA LYS A 86 8.94 -18.55 -10.89
C LYS A 86 7.86 -18.57 -11.96
N LEU A 87 6.81 -17.76 -11.82
CA LEU A 87 5.74 -17.65 -12.81
C LEU A 87 6.28 -17.17 -14.16
N THR A 88 7.07 -16.10 -14.15
CA THR A 88 7.67 -15.50 -15.34
C THR A 88 8.58 -16.50 -16.07
N SER A 89 9.47 -17.17 -15.34
CA SER A 89 10.39 -18.16 -15.91
C SER A 89 9.64 -19.33 -16.56
N ASN A 90 8.62 -19.86 -15.90
CA ASN A 90 7.82 -20.97 -16.44
C ASN A 90 7.04 -20.56 -17.70
N ARG A 91 6.46 -19.35 -17.71
CA ARG A 91 5.73 -18.82 -18.88
C ARG A 91 6.66 -18.62 -20.07
N GLN A 92 7.83 -18.04 -19.82
CA GLN A 92 8.83 -17.81 -20.86
C GLN A 92 9.33 -19.13 -21.47
N ARG A 93 9.62 -20.14 -20.66
CA ARG A 93 10.02 -21.48 -21.16
C ARG A 93 8.95 -22.13 -22.04
N GLN A 94 7.69 -21.86 -21.76
CA GLN A 94 6.55 -22.37 -22.52
C GLN A 94 6.18 -21.50 -23.73
N GLY A 95 6.90 -20.38 -23.97
CA GLY A 95 6.58 -19.44 -25.04
C GLY A 95 5.29 -18.64 -24.83
N PHE A 96 4.73 -18.63 -23.62
CA PHE A 96 3.48 -17.92 -23.32
C PHE A 96 3.72 -16.50 -22.83
N PRO A 97 2.77 -15.58 -23.03
CA PRO A 97 2.81 -14.24 -22.45
C PRO A 97 2.96 -14.29 -20.92
N ILE A 98 3.89 -13.49 -20.40
CA ILE A 98 4.16 -13.37 -18.95
C ILE A 98 3.00 -12.68 -18.25
N ARG A 99 2.50 -11.58 -18.82
CA ARG A 99 1.40 -10.78 -18.28
C ARG A 99 0.07 -11.49 -18.47
N ASN A 100 -0.25 -12.40 -17.57
CA ASN A 100 -1.54 -13.08 -17.49
C ASN A 100 -2.31 -12.72 -16.21
N LYS A 101 -3.53 -13.24 -16.05
CA LYS A 101 -4.37 -13.01 -14.86
C LYS A 101 -3.63 -13.34 -13.54
N ARG A 102 -2.87 -14.44 -13.51
CA ARG A 102 -2.11 -14.84 -12.32
C ARG A 102 -0.98 -13.86 -11.98
N TYR A 103 -0.24 -13.39 -12.99
CA TYR A 103 0.80 -12.37 -12.83
C TYR A 103 0.19 -11.07 -12.30
N ARG A 104 -0.88 -10.57 -12.94
CA ARG A 104 -1.58 -9.36 -12.52
C ARG A 104 -2.08 -9.46 -11.07
N LYS A 105 -2.65 -10.61 -10.69
CA LYS A 105 -3.09 -10.86 -9.30
C LYS A 105 -1.94 -10.82 -8.30
N LEU A 106 -0.77 -11.39 -8.61
CA LEU A 106 0.40 -11.33 -7.73
C LEU A 106 0.89 -9.88 -7.54
N ILE A 107 0.99 -9.12 -8.63
CA ILE A 107 1.38 -7.70 -8.58
C ILE A 107 0.34 -6.87 -7.82
N HIS A 108 -0.95 -7.11 -8.06
CA HIS A 108 -2.04 -6.45 -7.34
C HIS A 108 -1.93 -6.71 -5.84
N ASN A 109 -1.80 -7.97 -5.42
CA ASN A 109 -1.69 -8.33 -4.00
C ASN A 109 -0.46 -7.71 -3.34
N LEU A 110 0.68 -7.66 -4.03
CA LEU A 110 1.88 -6.98 -3.54
C LEU A 110 1.60 -5.48 -3.35
N ARG A 111 0.99 -4.80 -4.33
CA ARG A 111 0.63 -3.38 -4.22
C ARG A 111 -0.37 -3.11 -3.10
N GLN A 112 -1.36 -3.98 -2.90
CA GLN A 112 -2.31 -3.87 -1.79
C GLN A 112 -1.61 -4.04 -0.43
N TYR A 113 -0.70 -5.01 -0.32
CA TYR A 113 0.12 -5.16 0.88
C TYR A 113 0.92 -3.88 1.16
N MET A 114 1.63 -3.34 0.16
CA MET A 114 2.39 -2.08 0.30
C MET A 114 1.50 -0.94 0.81
N LYS A 115 0.37 -0.72 0.14
CA LYS A 115 -0.58 0.34 0.50
C LYS A 115 -1.05 0.19 1.95
N ASN A 116 -1.42 -1.02 2.35
CA ASN A 116 -1.93 -1.28 3.69
C ASN A 116 -0.85 -1.08 4.75
N GLU A 117 0.37 -1.53 4.48
CA GLU A 117 1.47 -1.42 5.43
C GLU A 117 1.90 0.04 5.60
N ILE A 118 1.99 0.82 4.51
CA ILE A 118 2.26 2.26 4.58
C ILE A 118 1.19 2.97 5.41
N ASN A 119 -0.10 2.72 5.14
CA ASN A 119 -1.20 3.32 5.90
C ASN A 119 -1.15 2.94 7.38
N ARG A 120 -0.84 1.67 7.69
CA ARG A 120 -0.70 1.19 9.07
C ARG A 120 0.40 1.96 9.81
N VAL A 121 1.56 2.15 9.17
CA VAL A 121 2.67 2.90 9.76
C VAL A 121 2.30 4.37 9.94
N LEU A 122 1.75 5.03 8.92
CA LEU A 122 1.38 6.43 9.01
C LEU A 122 0.32 6.68 10.10
N ASN A 123 -0.71 5.85 10.18
CA ASN A 123 -1.71 5.94 11.24
C ASN A 123 -1.07 5.79 12.62
N ARG A 124 -0.17 4.81 12.78
CA ARG A 124 0.54 4.60 14.03
C ARG A 124 1.44 5.79 14.39
N THR A 125 2.13 6.38 13.42
CA THR A 125 2.93 7.59 13.60
C THR A 125 2.07 8.77 14.06
N ILE A 126 0.90 8.97 13.44
CA ILE A 126 -0.04 10.03 13.81
C ILE A 126 -0.57 9.82 15.24
N GLU A 127 -0.94 8.59 15.60
CA GLU A 127 -1.41 8.27 16.95
C GLU A 127 -0.34 8.51 18.03
N LEU A 128 0.89 8.06 17.78
CA LEU A 128 1.96 8.11 18.77
C LEU A 128 2.57 9.51 18.90
N TYR A 129 2.88 10.15 17.79
CA TYR A 129 3.73 11.34 17.77
C TYR A 129 2.96 12.62 17.45
N LYS A 130 1.74 12.52 16.91
CA LYS A 130 0.93 13.65 16.46
C LYS A 130 1.76 14.74 15.75
N PRO A 131 2.44 14.39 14.64
CA PRO A 131 3.28 15.34 13.91
C PRO A 131 2.46 16.42 13.19
N ALA A 132 2.96 17.66 13.16
CA ALA A 132 2.43 18.70 12.29
C ALA A 132 2.86 18.47 10.83
N GLU A 133 4.07 17.97 10.64
CA GLU A 133 4.67 17.66 9.34
C GLU A 133 5.36 16.30 9.39
N ILE A 134 5.11 15.46 8.38
CA ILE A 134 5.87 14.23 8.15
C ILE A 134 6.82 14.49 6.98
N VAL A 135 8.11 14.34 7.23
CA VAL A 135 9.17 14.49 6.23
C VAL A 135 9.57 13.10 5.74
N VAL A 136 9.64 12.93 4.42
CA VAL A 136 10.05 11.67 3.78
C VAL A 136 11.18 11.93 2.79
N GLU A 137 12.05 10.94 2.61
CA GLU A 137 13.12 11.02 1.63
C GLU A 137 12.59 11.10 0.19
N ARG A 138 13.26 11.91 -0.64
CA ARG A 138 13.04 11.92 -2.08
C ARG A 138 13.94 10.88 -2.74
N LEU A 139 13.44 9.67 -2.92
CA LEU A 139 14.20 8.60 -3.54
C LEU A 139 14.18 8.66 -5.07
N ASN A 140 15.34 8.43 -5.68
CA ASN A 140 15.50 8.19 -7.11
C ASN A 140 16.05 6.78 -7.36
N PHE A 141 15.22 5.90 -7.91
CA PHE A 141 15.58 4.50 -8.16
C PHE A 141 16.08 4.23 -9.59
N GLN A 142 16.27 5.26 -10.41
CA GLN A 142 16.59 5.09 -11.84
C GLN A 142 18.03 4.60 -12.11
N ASN A 143 18.96 4.69 -11.16
CA ASN A 143 20.35 4.25 -11.29
C ASN A 143 20.92 3.73 -9.95
N ALA A 144 20.22 2.80 -9.33
CA ALA A 144 20.72 2.18 -8.12
C ALA A 144 21.80 1.16 -8.52
N ASN A 145 23.08 1.41 -8.21
CA ASN A 145 24.20 0.46 -8.35
C ASN A 145 24.02 -0.74 -7.41
N LEU A 146 22.87 -1.40 -7.49
CA LEU A 146 22.42 -2.48 -6.64
C LEU A 146 22.57 -3.81 -7.37
N SER A 147 22.51 -4.89 -6.58
CA SER A 147 22.52 -6.23 -7.15
C SER A 147 21.32 -6.45 -8.09
N ARG A 148 21.46 -7.36 -9.06
CA ARG A 148 20.37 -7.73 -9.99
C ARG A 148 19.07 -8.11 -9.26
N ARG A 149 19.19 -8.76 -8.10
CA ARG A 149 18.04 -9.13 -7.25
C ARG A 149 17.37 -7.89 -6.67
N MET A 150 18.14 -6.95 -6.16
CA MET A 150 17.64 -5.70 -5.57
C MET A 150 17.00 -4.79 -6.61
N ASN A 151 17.63 -4.64 -7.78
CA ASN A 151 17.04 -3.87 -8.87
C ASN A 151 15.68 -4.42 -9.31
N ARG A 152 15.49 -5.74 -9.29
CA ARG A 152 14.20 -6.37 -9.60
C ARG A 152 13.13 -6.13 -8.54
N LEU A 153 13.51 -5.93 -7.27
CA LEU A 153 12.57 -5.57 -6.20
C LEU A 153 12.08 -4.12 -6.32
N LEU A 154 12.88 -3.24 -6.95
CA LEU A 154 12.63 -1.81 -7.06
C LEU A 154 12.01 -1.39 -8.41
N SER A 155 12.10 -2.24 -9.44
CA SER A 155 11.55 -2.05 -10.78
C SER A 155 10.08 -2.43 -10.89
#